data_AF-A0A261FCQ3-F1
#
_entry.id   AF-A0A261FCQ3-F1
#
_cell.length_a   1.000
_cell.length_b   1.000
_cell.length_c   1.000
_cell.angle_alpha   90.00
_cell.angle_beta   90.00
_cell.angle_gamma   90.00
#
_symmetry.space_group_name_H-M   'P 1'
#
loop_
_entity.id
_entity.type
_entity.pdbx_description
1 polymer ?
#
loop_
_entity_poly.entity_id
_entity_poly.type
_entity_poly.pdbx_seq_one_letter_code
_entity_poly.pdbx_strand_id
1 'polypeptide(L)'
;TVWPDTRIQRCLFHVQANIFGLTGMRPRLEAGRRLRRIALALPRVRDGAAAADWLASYNQWEQDFAGFLDEKSEYADGSVNDMHQRLVRARRMIRGRIREGRLFTFLDEDLTENGTIPSTNNLIESWNGRIRDMLRHHRGLRLIRQLKAICWWCHQHTEHPETDAWLAANAVTDERLESLYRKAWENSPQGRYETFGIPMRHGTGIDWNDFHTRVDWPSND
;
A
#
# COMPACT_ATOMS: atom_id res chain seq x y z
N THR A 1 -17.37 -9.44 6.08
CA THR A 1 -16.37 -9.48 4.99
C THR A 1 -16.94 -10.32 3.87
N VAL A 2 -16.69 -9.97 2.60
CA VAL A 2 -17.27 -10.68 1.43
C VAL A 2 -16.66 -12.09 1.25
N TRP A 3 -15.41 -12.28 1.69
CA TRP A 3 -14.76 -13.59 1.77
C TRP A 3 -14.08 -13.75 3.13
N PRO A 4 -14.73 -14.39 4.11
CA PRO A 4 -14.21 -14.50 5.47
C PRO A 4 -13.02 -15.46 5.59
N ASP A 5 -12.98 -16.52 4.77
CA ASP A 5 -12.00 -17.60 4.88
C ASP A 5 -10.75 -17.39 4.01
N THR A 6 -10.70 -16.29 3.24
CA THR A 6 -9.54 -15.99 2.40
C THR A 6 -8.31 -15.70 3.24
N ARG A 7 -7.27 -16.51 3.07
CA ARG A 7 -5.94 -16.28 3.67
C ARG A 7 -5.30 -15.06 3.00
N ILE A 8 -4.82 -14.09 3.80
CA ILE A 8 -4.30 -12.81 3.30
C ILE A 8 -2.79 -12.75 3.48
N GLN A 9 -2.06 -12.52 2.39
CA GLN A 9 -0.62 -12.21 2.39
C GLN A 9 -0.37 -10.71 2.22
N ARG A 10 0.55 -10.14 3.00
CA ARG A 10 1.10 -8.78 2.78
C ARG A 10 2.37 -8.85 1.95
N CYS A 11 2.47 -8.03 0.90
CA CYS A 11 3.72 -7.93 0.13
C CYS A 11 4.89 -7.52 1.04
N LEU A 12 5.93 -8.37 1.14
CA LEU A 12 7.09 -8.14 1.99
C LEU A 12 7.89 -6.90 1.59
N PHE A 13 7.91 -6.56 0.30
CA PHE A 13 8.52 -5.33 -0.20
C PHE A 13 7.82 -4.09 0.37
N HIS A 14 6.50 -4.06 0.39
CA HIS A 14 5.75 -2.93 0.97
C HIS A 14 5.91 -2.84 2.48
N VAL A 15 5.98 -3.97 3.18
CA VAL A 15 6.29 -3.96 4.62
C VAL A 15 7.69 -3.37 4.85
N GLN A 16 8.69 -3.79 4.08
CA GLN A 16 10.03 -3.23 4.14
C GLN A 16 10.05 -1.73 3.82
N ALA A 17 9.40 -1.30 2.73
CA ALA A 17 9.33 0.10 2.33
C ALA A 17 8.67 0.97 3.40
N ASN A 18 7.59 0.49 4.02
CA ASN A 18 6.94 1.18 5.14
C ASN A 18 7.88 1.33 6.34
N ILE A 19 8.69 0.31 6.67
CA ILE A 19 9.70 0.42 7.72
C ILE A 19 10.76 1.45 7.35
N PHE A 20 11.27 1.43 6.11
CA PHE A 20 12.26 2.41 5.64
C PHE A 20 11.72 3.84 5.65
N GLY A 21 10.46 4.05 5.29
CA GLY A 21 9.79 5.35 5.40
C GLY A 21 9.78 5.86 6.84
N LEU A 22 9.63 4.96 7.83
CA LEU A 22 9.63 5.32 9.24
C LEU A 22 11.05 5.47 9.83
N THR A 23 12.01 4.62 9.48
CA THR A 23 13.38 4.72 10.00
C THR A 23 14.26 5.73 9.26
N GLY A 24 13.89 6.08 8.03
CA GLY A 24 14.76 6.74 7.07
C GLY A 24 15.77 5.78 6.44
N MET A 25 16.43 6.23 5.37
CA MET A 25 17.40 5.43 4.60
C MET A 25 18.74 5.25 5.33
N ARG A 26 19.12 6.22 6.16
CA ARG A 26 20.37 6.25 6.94
C ARG A 26 20.07 6.64 8.40
N PRO A 27 19.44 5.76 9.19
CA PRO A 27 19.12 6.04 10.58
C PRO A 27 20.38 6.33 11.40
N ARG A 28 20.35 7.39 12.20
CA ARG A 28 21.45 7.79 13.09
C ARG A 28 21.43 7.04 14.42
N LEU A 29 20.25 6.74 14.93
CA LEU A 29 20.04 6.05 16.21
C LEU A 29 20.22 4.54 16.03
N GLU A 30 20.82 3.88 17.01
CA GLU A 30 21.09 2.43 16.95
C GLU A 30 19.81 1.60 16.83
N ALA A 31 18.76 1.99 17.55
CA ALA A 31 17.42 1.40 17.42
C ALA A 31 16.94 1.40 15.96
N GLY A 32 17.10 2.53 15.25
CA GLY A 32 16.74 2.65 13.84
C GLY A 32 17.63 1.81 12.92
N ARG A 33 18.94 1.75 13.17
CA ARG A 33 19.88 0.95 12.38
C ARG A 33 19.59 -0.55 12.50
N ARG A 34 19.32 -1.04 13.71
CA ARG A 34 18.97 -2.44 13.96
C ARG A 34 17.63 -2.80 13.34
N LEU A 35 16.60 -1.96 13.50
CA LEU A 35 15.31 -2.18 12.85
C LEU A 35 15.45 -2.22 11.33
N ARG A 36 16.29 -1.35 10.76
CA ARG A 36 16.56 -1.34 9.32
C ARG A 36 17.23 -2.63 8.85
N ARG A 37 18.16 -3.21 9.63
CA ARG A 37 18.77 -4.52 9.32
C ARG A 37 17.73 -5.63 9.31
N ILE A 38 16.83 -5.66 10.29
CA ILE A 38 15.72 -6.62 10.35
C ILE A 38 14.80 -6.46 9.12
N ALA A 39 14.47 -5.22 8.74
CA ALA A 39 13.68 -4.95 7.55
C ALA A 39 14.39 -5.35 6.23
N LEU A 40 15.72 -5.30 6.16
CA LEU A 40 16.50 -5.79 5.02
C LEU A 40 16.45 -7.31 4.87
N ALA A 41 16.36 -8.03 5.98
CA ALA A 41 16.24 -9.49 5.97
C ALA A 41 14.84 -9.96 5.53
N LEU A 42 13.79 -9.15 5.73
CA LEU A 42 12.40 -9.56 5.51
C LEU A 42 12.14 -10.15 4.10
N PRO A 43 12.54 -9.51 2.98
CA PRO A 43 12.27 -10.08 1.65
C PRO A 43 13.09 -11.33 1.33
N ARG A 44 14.04 -11.72 2.18
CA ARG A 44 14.89 -12.91 2.03
C ARG A 44 14.33 -14.14 2.73
N VAL A 45 13.22 -14.01 3.47
CA VAL A 45 12.53 -15.16 4.07
C VAL A 45 11.96 -16.06 2.97
N ARG A 46 12.28 -17.36 3.04
CA ARG A 46 11.90 -18.37 2.03
C ARG A 46 11.28 -19.63 2.62
N ASP A 47 11.44 -19.86 3.92
CA ASP A 47 10.96 -21.03 4.62
C ASP A 47 10.54 -20.66 6.06
N GLY A 48 9.93 -21.63 6.76
CA GLY A 48 9.44 -21.45 8.12
C GLY A 48 10.55 -21.14 9.12
N ALA A 49 11.75 -21.70 8.93
CA ALA A 49 12.90 -21.45 9.81
C ALA A 49 13.35 -19.99 9.71
N ALA A 50 13.53 -19.48 8.49
CA ALA A 50 13.87 -18.07 8.24
C ALA A 50 12.78 -17.11 8.73
N ALA A 51 11.49 -17.51 8.66
CA ALA A 51 10.40 -16.73 9.23
C ALA A 51 10.49 -16.66 10.77
N ALA A 52 10.77 -17.79 11.43
CA ALA A 52 10.98 -17.86 12.86
C ALA A 52 12.20 -17.01 13.31
N ASP A 53 13.32 -17.10 12.59
CA ASP A 53 14.52 -16.29 12.84
C ASP A 53 14.25 -14.78 12.68
N TRP A 54 13.45 -14.41 11.69
CA TRP A 54 13.05 -13.02 11.49
C TRP A 54 12.19 -12.51 12.66
N LEU A 55 11.20 -13.31 13.11
CA LEU A 55 10.36 -12.98 14.26
C LEU A 55 11.19 -12.88 15.55
N ALA A 56 12.11 -13.81 15.78
CA ALA A 56 13.03 -13.77 16.90
C ALA A 56 13.90 -12.50 16.88
N SER A 57 14.45 -12.15 15.72
CA SER A 57 15.25 -10.93 15.54
C SER A 57 14.46 -9.66 15.83
N TYR A 58 13.19 -9.60 15.39
CA TYR A 58 12.30 -8.49 15.69
C TYR A 58 11.95 -8.41 17.19
N ASN A 59 11.62 -9.54 17.80
CA ASN A 59 11.31 -9.60 19.24
C ASN A 59 12.51 -9.16 20.08
N GLN A 60 13.72 -9.59 19.73
CA GLN A 60 14.94 -9.16 20.42
C GLN A 60 15.15 -7.65 20.28
N TRP A 61 14.96 -7.08 19.08
CA TRP A 61 15.05 -5.63 18.90
C TRP A 61 14.03 -4.89 19.77
N GLU A 62 12.81 -5.38 19.84
CA GLU A 62 11.77 -4.77 20.66
C GLU A 62 12.11 -4.80 22.16
N GLN A 63 12.67 -5.91 22.65
CA GLN A 63 13.13 -6.03 24.03
C GLN A 63 14.30 -5.08 24.34
N ASP A 64 15.33 -5.07 23.48
CA ASP A 64 16.55 -4.28 23.69
C ASP A 64 16.27 -2.77 23.72
N PHE A 65 15.26 -2.32 22.98
CA PHE A 65 14.89 -0.91 22.90
C PHE A 65 13.56 -0.60 23.59
N ALA A 66 13.02 -1.49 24.44
CA ALA A 66 11.72 -1.28 25.07
C ALA A 66 11.67 0.04 25.86
N GLY A 67 12.61 0.22 26.80
CA GLY A 67 12.70 1.46 27.59
C GLY A 67 12.89 2.69 26.73
N PHE A 68 13.79 2.63 25.75
CA PHE A 68 14.03 3.70 24.79
C PHE A 68 12.76 4.08 24.01
N LEU A 69 12.00 3.10 23.51
CA LEU A 69 10.77 3.33 22.75
C LEU A 69 9.60 3.83 23.60
N ASP A 70 9.68 3.67 24.93
CA ASP A 70 8.64 4.10 25.86
C ASP A 70 8.92 5.50 26.45
N GLU A 71 10.09 6.08 26.16
CA GLU A 71 10.42 7.48 26.48
C GLU A 71 9.35 8.44 25.94
N LYS A 72 8.96 9.40 26.80
CA LYS A 72 7.97 10.43 26.49
C LYS A 72 8.59 11.82 26.55
N SER A 73 8.03 12.74 25.79
CA SER A 73 8.37 14.16 25.85
C SER A 73 7.10 14.97 26.08
N GLU A 74 7.20 15.93 26.99
CA GLU A 74 6.18 16.94 27.24
C GLU A 74 6.44 18.17 26.36
N TYR A 75 5.39 18.67 25.72
CA TYR A 75 5.45 19.83 24.83
C TYR A 75 4.95 21.08 25.54
N ALA A 76 5.23 22.25 24.98
CA ALA A 76 4.85 23.54 25.58
C ALA A 76 3.33 23.73 25.75
N ASP A 77 2.52 22.95 25.02
CA ASP A 77 1.06 22.91 25.14
C ASP A 77 0.56 21.94 26.23
N GLY A 78 1.47 21.33 27.00
CA GLY A 78 1.15 20.33 28.02
C GLY A 78 0.86 18.93 27.47
N SER A 79 0.96 18.73 26.15
CA SER A 79 0.76 17.40 25.56
C SER A 79 1.98 16.50 25.81
N VAL A 80 1.72 15.21 26.03
CA VAL A 80 2.76 14.18 26.23
C VAL A 80 2.73 13.22 25.05
N ASN A 81 3.82 13.16 24.28
CA ASN A 81 3.93 12.23 23.14
C ASN A 81 5.16 11.31 23.27
N ASP A 82 5.16 10.25 22.47
CA ASP A 82 6.34 9.38 22.30
C ASP A 82 7.53 10.22 21.85
N MET A 83 8.68 10.13 22.52
CA MET A 83 9.89 10.85 22.11
C MET A 83 10.36 10.36 20.73
N HIS A 84 10.27 9.04 20.49
CA HIS A 84 10.70 8.38 19.26
C HIS A 84 9.53 8.00 18.35
N GLN A 85 8.62 8.94 18.08
CA GLN A 85 7.33 8.71 17.40
C GLN A 85 7.43 7.80 16.16
N ARG A 86 8.44 8.03 15.30
CA ARG A 86 8.62 7.25 14.06
C ARG A 86 8.90 5.78 14.34
N LEU A 87 9.76 5.48 15.31
CA LEU A 87 10.10 4.11 15.70
C LEU A 87 8.95 3.45 16.45
N VAL A 88 8.23 4.18 17.29
CA VAL A 88 7.04 3.68 17.98
C VAL A 88 5.93 3.34 16.97
N ARG A 89 5.74 4.17 15.94
CA ARG A 89 4.82 3.88 14.83
C ARG A 89 5.25 2.62 14.07
N ALA A 90 6.54 2.45 13.81
CA ALA A 90 7.06 1.24 13.15
C ALA A 90 6.81 0.00 14.02
N ARG A 91 7.07 0.08 15.33
CA ARG A 91 6.75 -0.96 16.31
C ARG A 91 5.27 -1.36 16.25
N ARG A 92 4.35 -0.39 16.37
CA ARG A 92 2.89 -0.64 16.32
C ARG A 92 2.47 -1.30 15.00
N MET A 93 3.01 -0.83 13.88
CA MET A 93 2.72 -1.39 12.56
C MET A 93 3.16 -2.85 12.46
N ILE A 94 4.42 -3.16 12.82
CA ILE A 94 4.97 -4.52 12.71
C ILE A 94 4.23 -5.46 13.66
N ARG A 95 4.01 -5.09 14.93
CA ARG A 95 3.18 -5.85 15.88
C ARG A 95 1.79 -6.18 15.32
N GLY A 96 1.15 -5.21 14.67
CA GLY A 96 -0.13 -5.42 13.99
C GLY A 96 -0.04 -6.51 12.93
N ARG A 97 0.99 -6.48 12.07
CA ARG A 97 1.18 -7.48 11.01
C ARG A 97 1.51 -8.87 11.53
N ILE A 98 2.30 -8.96 12.58
CA ILE A 98 2.62 -10.24 13.25
C ILE A 98 1.35 -10.83 13.85
N ARG A 99 0.60 -10.06 14.63
CA ARG A 99 -0.67 -10.50 15.26
C ARG A 99 -1.74 -10.88 14.24
N GLU A 100 -1.80 -10.19 13.11
CA GLU A 100 -2.71 -10.53 12.02
C GLU A 100 -2.33 -11.86 11.33
N GLY A 101 -1.10 -12.36 11.48
CA GLY A 101 -0.63 -13.60 10.84
C GLY A 101 -0.43 -13.49 9.32
N ARG A 102 -0.30 -12.27 8.78
CA ARG A 102 -0.35 -12.00 7.32
C ARG A 102 1.01 -11.77 6.65
N LEU A 103 2.12 -11.94 7.37
CA LEU A 103 3.47 -11.71 6.82
C LEU A 103 4.01 -12.90 6.04
N PHE A 104 3.69 -14.12 6.48
CA PHE A 104 4.34 -15.34 5.98
C PHE A 104 3.32 -16.38 5.48
N THR A 105 2.10 -15.95 5.16
CA THR A 105 1.04 -16.78 4.60
C THR A 105 1.46 -17.48 3.29
N PHE A 106 2.41 -16.92 2.54
CA PHE A 106 2.97 -17.57 1.34
C PHE A 106 3.78 -18.86 1.63
N LEU A 107 4.13 -19.11 2.90
CA LEU A 107 4.83 -20.33 3.35
C LEU A 107 3.86 -21.44 3.79
N ASP A 108 2.56 -21.17 3.76
CA ASP A 108 1.54 -22.09 4.22
C ASP A 108 1.43 -23.29 3.27
N GLU A 109 1.61 -24.49 3.82
CA GLU A 109 1.73 -25.73 3.04
C GLU A 109 0.44 -26.02 2.26
N ASP A 110 -0.74 -25.80 2.87
CA ASP A 110 -2.03 -26.05 2.18
C ASP A 110 -2.22 -25.12 0.97
N LEU A 111 -1.57 -23.95 0.96
CA LEU A 111 -1.66 -23.00 -0.14
C LEU A 111 -0.64 -23.25 -1.25
N THR A 112 0.43 -23.98 -0.94
CA THR A 112 1.54 -24.23 -1.89
C THR A 112 1.40 -25.55 -2.64
N GLU A 113 0.36 -26.34 -2.35
CA GLU A 113 0.04 -27.62 -3.02
C GLU A 113 -0.02 -27.49 -4.55
N ASN A 114 -0.54 -26.37 -5.06
CA ASN A 114 -0.69 -26.11 -6.50
C ASN A 114 0.37 -25.17 -7.09
N GLY A 115 1.44 -24.90 -6.35
CA GLY A 115 2.57 -24.08 -6.80
C GLY A 115 2.97 -22.98 -5.82
N THR A 116 4.09 -22.32 -6.13
CA THR A 116 4.71 -21.34 -5.24
C THR A 116 3.95 -20.02 -5.22
N ILE A 117 3.60 -19.54 -4.03
CA ILE A 117 3.02 -18.21 -3.85
C ILE A 117 4.13 -17.17 -3.69
N PRO A 118 4.14 -16.09 -4.48
CA PRO A 118 5.17 -15.07 -4.37
C PRO A 118 5.00 -14.25 -3.07
N SER A 119 6.12 -14.02 -2.37
CA SER A 119 6.17 -13.20 -1.16
C SER A 119 6.14 -11.69 -1.43
N THR A 120 6.34 -11.29 -2.68
CA THR A 120 6.26 -9.91 -3.16
C THR A 120 5.29 -9.78 -4.32
N ASN A 121 4.82 -8.57 -4.58
CA ASN A 121 3.89 -8.27 -5.65
C ASN A 121 4.60 -7.78 -6.93
N ASN A 122 5.84 -8.20 -7.19
CA ASN A 122 6.67 -7.68 -8.29
C ASN A 122 5.96 -7.72 -9.65
N LEU A 123 5.20 -8.78 -9.92
CA LEU A 123 4.40 -8.89 -11.14
C LEU A 123 3.37 -7.75 -11.23
N ILE A 124 2.60 -7.55 -10.16
CA ILE A 124 1.59 -6.47 -10.07
C ILE A 124 2.27 -5.10 -10.16
N GLU A 125 3.40 -4.88 -9.50
CA GLU A 125 4.14 -3.61 -9.57
C GLU A 125 4.73 -3.34 -10.96
N SER A 126 5.15 -4.39 -11.68
CA SER A 126 5.59 -4.26 -13.08
C SER A 126 4.44 -3.77 -13.97
N TRP A 127 3.27 -4.39 -13.84
CA TRP A 127 2.05 -3.96 -14.53
C TRP A 127 1.64 -2.53 -14.15
N ASN A 128 1.61 -2.20 -12.86
CA ASN A 128 1.34 -0.85 -12.37
C ASN A 128 2.39 0.17 -12.87
N GLY A 129 3.64 -0.25 -13.06
CA GLY A 129 4.70 0.56 -13.65
C GLY A 129 4.38 0.94 -15.10
N ARG A 130 3.92 -0.03 -15.91
CA ARG A 130 3.53 0.20 -17.31
C ARG A 130 2.30 1.11 -17.44
N ILE A 131 1.31 0.94 -16.57
CA ILE A 131 0.13 1.83 -16.52
C ILE A 131 0.56 3.26 -16.18
N ARG A 132 1.40 3.44 -15.15
CA ARG A 132 1.92 4.76 -14.76
C ARG A 132 2.75 5.39 -15.87
N ASP A 133 3.52 4.60 -16.60
CA ASP A 133 4.31 5.08 -17.73
C ASP A 133 3.43 5.58 -18.88
N MET A 134 2.38 4.84 -19.24
CA MET A 134 1.36 5.29 -20.19
C MET A 134 0.76 6.63 -19.75
N LEU A 135 0.34 6.76 -18.49
CA LEU A 135 -0.22 8.01 -17.98
C LEU A 135 0.79 9.17 -18.00
N ARG A 136 2.08 8.89 -17.77
CA ARG A 136 3.15 9.91 -17.86
C ARG A 136 3.38 10.42 -19.28
N HIS A 137 3.11 9.61 -20.30
CA HIS A 137 3.13 10.06 -21.69
C HIS A 137 1.86 10.84 -22.07
N HIS A 138 0.79 10.70 -21.29
CA HIS A 138 -0.51 11.33 -21.53
C HIS A 138 -0.96 12.25 -20.38
N ARG A 139 -0.03 12.98 -19.75
CA ARG A 139 -0.31 13.85 -18.57
C ARG A 139 -1.35 14.95 -18.82
N GLY A 140 -1.57 15.33 -20.08
CA GLY A 140 -2.58 16.32 -20.47
C GLY A 140 -4.02 15.80 -20.46
N LEU A 141 -4.23 14.49 -20.24
CA LEU A 141 -5.58 13.94 -20.15
C LEU A 141 -6.26 14.39 -18.85
N ARG A 142 -7.52 14.81 -18.97
CA ARG A 142 -8.42 14.98 -17.81
C ARG A 142 -8.60 13.64 -17.10
N LEU A 143 -8.82 13.66 -15.79
CA LEU A 143 -8.90 12.43 -14.99
C LEU A 143 -9.89 11.39 -15.53
N ILE A 144 -11.09 11.79 -15.98
CA ILE A 144 -12.06 10.86 -16.56
C ILE A 144 -11.52 10.15 -17.82
N ARG A 145 -10.72 10.87 -18.62
CA ARG A 145 -10.04 10.33 -19.80
C ARG A 145 -8.85 9.45 -19.40
N GLN A 146 -8.14 9.78 -18.32
CA GLN A 146 -7.11 8.91 -17.75
C GLN A 146 -7.70 7.58 -17.26
N LEU A 147 -8.84 7.61 -16.57
CA LEU A 147 -9.54 6.40 -16.11
C LEU A 147 -9.97 5.52 -17.28
N LYS A 148 -10.57 6.12 -18.31
CA LYS A 148 -10.90 5.41 -19.56
C LYS A 148 -9.65 4.82 -20.22
N ALA A 149 -8.55 5.58 -20.29
CA ALA A 149 -7.29 5.10 -20.82
C ALA A 149 -6.74 3.92 -20.02
N ILE A 150 -6.83 3.93 -18.68
CA ILE A 150 -6.47 2.78 -17.83
C ILE A 150 -7.36 1.58 -18.14
N CYS A 151 -8.69 1.75 -18.20
CA CYS A 151 -9.61 0.66 -18.52
C CYS A 151 -9.30 0.03 -19.89
N TRP A 152 -9.08 0.86 -20.91
CA TRP A 152 -8.70 0.41 -22.25
C TRP A 152 -7.34 -0.28 -22.26
N TRP A 153 -6.36 0.29 -21.54
CA TRP A 153 -5.04 -0.31 -21.42
C TRP A 153 -5.12 -1.70 -20.77
N CYS A 154 -5.87 -1.84 -19.67
CA CYS A 154 -6.09 -3.13 -19.03
C CYS A 154 -6.78 -4.13 -19.97
N HIS A 155 -7.80 -3.69 -20.71
CA HIS A 155 -8.48 -4.52 -21.71
C HIS A 155 -7.52 -5.03 -22.79
N GLN A 156 -6.71 -4.15 -23.38
CA GLN A 156 -5.77 -4.50 -24.46
C GLN A 156 -4.61 -5.40 -23.99
N HIS A 157 -4.41 -5.52 -22.68
CA HIS A 157 -3.35 -6.34 -22.08
C HIS A 157 -3.90 -7.57 -21.34
N THR A 158 -5.17 -7.95 -21.56
CA THR A 158 -5.68 -9.27 -21.15
C THR A 158 -5.11 -10.35 -22.08
N GLU A 159 -5.21 -11.62 -21.66
CA GLU A 159 -4.78 -12.76 -22.48
C GLU A 159 -5.54 -12.86 -23.81
N HIS A 160 -6.82 -12.48 -23.78
CA HIS A 160 -7.72 -12.49 -24.93
C HIS A 160 -8.49 -11.16 -24.97
N PRO A 161 -7.92 -10.09 -25.55
CA PRO A 161 -8.63 -8.83 -25.69
C PRO A 161 -9.75 -8.98 -26.73
N GLU A 162 -10.90 -8.38 -26.45
CA GLU A 162 -11.97 -8.26 -27.46
C GLU A 162 -11.56 -7.29 -28.56
N THR A 163 -12.35 -7.23 -29.63
CA THR A 163 -12.09 -6.30 -30.74
C THR A 163 -12.24 -4.82 -30.30
N ASP A 164 -11.58 -3.92 -31.01
CA ASP A 164 -11.72 -2.47 -30.78
C ASP A 164 -13.17 -1.98 -30.94
N ALA A 165 -13.94 -2.60 -31.85
CA ALA A 165 -15.36 -2.31 -32.02
C ALA A 165 -16.18 -2.70 -30.78
N TRP A 166 -15.89 -3.86 -30.20
CA TRP A 166 -16.50 -4.29 -28.94
C TRP A 166 -16.11 -3.34 -27.80
N LEU A 167 -14.83 -2.97 -27.70
CA LEU A 167 -14.35 -2.06 -26.66
C LEU A 167 -15.01 -0.68 -26.78
N ALA A 168 -15.16 -0.13 -27.98
CA ALA A 168 -15.84 1.14 -28.19
C ALA A 168 -17.31 1.10 -27.77
N ALA A 169 -18.01 -0.01 -28.06
CA ALA A 169 -19.41 -0.20 -27.68
C ALA A 169 -19.63 -0.46 -26.18
N ASN A 170 -18.66 -1.10 -25.52
CA ASN A 170 -18.77 -1.55 -24.12
C ASN A 170 -17.87 -0.74 -23.16
N ALA A 171 -17.19 0.29 -23.65
CA ALA A 171 -16.33 1.14 -22.83
C ALA A 171 -17.13 1.72 -21.66
N VAL A 172 -16.44 1.85 -20.52
CA VAL A 172 -17.05 2.47 -19.34
C VAL A 172 -17.47 3.92 -19.67
N THR A 173 -18.73 4.24 -19.42
CA THR A 173 -19.26 5.59 -19.65
C THR A 173 -18.82 6.54 -18.54
N ASP A 174 -18.92 7.85 -18.80
CA ASP A 174 -18.56 8.86 -17.80
C ASP A 174 -19.52 8.79 -16.60
N GLU A 175 -20.82 8.61 -16.83
CA GLU A 175 -21.84 8.47 -15.78
C GLU A 175 -21.59 7.23 -14.91
N ARG A 176 -21.16 6.13 -15.53
CA ARG A 176 -20.84 4.89 -14.81
C ARG A 176 -19.59 5.08 -13.94
N LEU A 177 -18.55 5.74 -14.45
CA LEU A 177 -17.35 6.06 -13.66
C LEU A 177 -17.70 6.98 -12.48
N GLU A 178 -18.46 8.04 -12.71
CA GLU A 178 -18.90 8.97 -11.65
C GLU A 178 -19.73 8.25 -10.58
N SER A 179 -20.64 7.35 -10.99
CA SER A 179 -21.43 6.54 -10.05
C SER A 179 -20.56 5.64 -9.17
N LEU A 180 -19.55 4.98 -9.77
CA LEU A 180 -18.61 4.14 -9.03
C LEU A 180 -17.79 4.95 -8.03
N TYR A 181 -17.32 6.13 -8.43
CA TYR A 181 -16.62 7.06 -7.54
C TYR A 181 -17.52 7.49 -6.38
N ARG A 182 -18.75 7.93 -6.67
CA ARG A 182 -19.72 8.34 -5.63
C ARG A 182 -19.97 7.23 -4.61
N LYS A 183 -20.22 5.99 -5.07
CA LYS A 183 -20.41 4.81 -4.21
C LYS A 183 -19.19 4.50 -3.34
N ALA A 184 -17.99 4.70 -3.88
CA ALA A 184 -16.75 4.50 -3.12
C ALA A 184 -16.62 5.53 -1.97
N TRP A 185 -17.18 6.74 -2.16
CA TRP A 185 -17.19 7.82 -1.17
C TRP A 185 -18.30 7.74 -0.13
N GLU A 186 -19.48 7.23 -0.48
CA GLU A 186 -20.63 7.06 0.43
C GLU A 186 -20.30 6.27 1.70
N ASN A 187 -19.23 5.47 1.66
CA ASN A 187 -18.79 4.63 2.78
C ASN A 187 -17.49 5.12 3.44
N SER A 188 -17.08 6.35 3.14
CA SER A 188 -15.88 6.98 3.71
C SER A 188 -16.24 7.72 5.02
N PRO A 189 -15.49 7.56 6.13
CA PRO A 189 -15.65 8.39 7.30
C PRO A 189 -15.29 9.85 6.97
N GLN A 190 -16.33 10.67 6.85
CA GLN A 190 -16.39 12.14 6.82
C GLN A 190 -15.23 12.96 6.21
N GLY A 191 -15.57 13.75 5.18
CA GLY A 191 -15.11 15.14 5.12
C GLY A 191 -14.38 15.63 3.86
N ARG A 192 -14.26 14.86 2.78
CA ARG A 192 -13.76 15.39 1.48
C ARG A 192 -14.52 14.81 0.30
N TYR A 193 -15.67 15.41 0.00
CA TYR A 193 -16.38 15.17 -1.26
C TYR A 193 -15.72 15.99 -2.37
N GLU A 194 -14.62 15.47 -2.92
CA GLU A 194 -14.18 15.87 -4.26
C GLU A 194 -14.57 14.70 -5.18
N THR A 195 -15.29 14.96 -6.29
CA THR A 195 -15.75 13.96 -7.27
C THR A 195 -14.64 12.98 -7.73
N PHE A 196 -13.39 13.36 -7.48
CA PHE A 196 -12.18 12.74 -7.97
C PHE A 196 -11.05 12.54 -6.93
N GLY A 197 -11.33 12.69 -5.63
CA GLY A 197 -10.32 12.43 -4.58
C GLY A 197 -9.97 10.94 -4.42
N ILE A 198 -9.07 10.60 -3.48
CA ILE A 198 -8.60 9.23 -3.20
C ILE A 198 -9.72 8.37 -2.56
N PRO A 199 -10.22 7.31 -3.24
CA PRO A 199 -11.19 6.39 -2.63
C PRO A 199 -10.50 5.44 -1.63
N MET A 200 -10.99 5.38 -0.38
CA MET A 200 -10.31 4.65 0.71
C MET A 200 -10.54 3.12 0.71
N ARG A 201 -11.40 2.58 -0.17
CA ARG A 201 -11.83 1.17 -0.08
C ARG A 201 -10.75 0.13 -0.37
N HIS A 202 -9.76 0.41 -1.22
CA HIS A 202 -8.75 -0.58 -1.59
C HIS A 202 -7.37 0.06 -1.82
N GLY A 203 -6.40 -0.31 -0.97
CA GLY A 203 -4.98 0.06 -1.13
C GLY A 203 -4.73 1.55 -0.96
N THR A 204 -4.09 1.98 0.13
CA THR A 204 -3.61 3.36 0.30
C THR A 204 -2.37 3.60 -0.58
N GLY A 205 -2.50 3.42 -1.89
CA GLY A 205 -1.40 3.39 -2.85
C GLY A 205 -1.85 3.93 -4.19
N ILE A 206 -2.02 5.25 -4.24
CA ILE A 206 -1.69 6.23 -5.29
C ILE A 206 -2.46 7.48 -4.86
N ASP A 207 -1.76 8.46 -4.29
CA ASP A 207 -2.31 9.81 -4.18
C ASP A 207 -2.31 10.39 -5.59
N TRP A 208 -3.48 10.49 -6.22
CA TRP A 208 -3.60 11.02 -7.59
C TRP A 208 -3.27 12.52 -7.66
N ASN A 209 -3.18 13.20 -6.50
CA ASN A 209 -2.65 14.57 -6.43
C ASN A 209 -1.12 14.62 -6.64
N ASP A 210 -0.38 13.49 -6.59
CA ASP A 210 1.04 13.47 -6.92
C ASP A 210 1.33 13.84 -8.39
N PHE A 211 0.30 13.85 -9.25
CA PHE A 211 0.42 14.16 -10.68
C PHE A 211 -0.16 15.53 -11.07
N HIS A 212 -0.76 16.29 -10.15
CA HIS A 212 -1.45 17.55 -10.44
C HIS A 212 -1.22 18.66 -9.41
N THR A 213 -0.98 19.88 -9.87
CA THR A 213 -1.10 21.10 -9.06
C THR A 213 -2.59 21.44 -8.90
N ARG A 214 -3.05 21.71 -7.67
CA ARG A 214 -4.43 22.15 -7.41
C ARG A 214 -4.77 23.40 -8.23
N VAL A 215 -5.85 23.32 -8.99
CA VAL A 215 -6.56 24.48 -9.52
C VAL A 215 -8.01 24.33 -9.10
N ASP A 216 -8.46 25.25 -8.24
CA ASP A 216 -9.85 25.29 -7.82
C ASP A 216 -10.74 25.57 -9.03
N TRP A 217 -11.87 24.86 -9.07
CA TRP A 217 -12.84 25.02 -10.14
C TRP A 217 -13.64 26.31 -9.88
N PRO A 218 -13.62 27.32 -10.78
CA PRO A 218 -14.46 28.49 -10.56
C PRO A 218 -15.91 28.04 -10.68
N SER A 219 -16.67 28.30 -9.61
CA SER A 219 -18.14 28.27 -9.66
C SER A 219 -18.58 29.29 -10.70
N ASN A 220 -19.18 28.82 -11.79
CA ASN A 220 -19.97 29.70 -12.64
C ASN A 220 -21.30 29.95 -11.93
N ASP A 221 -21.39 31.10 -11.27
CA ASP A 221 -22.65 31.84 -11.21
C ASP A 221 -22.96 32.38 -12.62
#